data_AF-A0A414PXT7-F1
#
_entry.id   AF-A0A414PXT7-F1
#
_cell.length_a   1.000
_cell.length_b   1.000
_cell.length_c   1.000
_cell.angle_alpha   90.00
_cell.angle_beta   90.00
_cell.angle_gamma   90.00
#
_symmetry.space_group_name_H-M   'P 1'
#
loop_
_entity.id
_entity.type
_entity.pdbx_description
1 polymer ?
#
loop_
_entity_poly.entity_id
_entity_poly.type
_entity_poly.pdbx_seq_one_letter_code
_entity_poly.pdbx_strand_id
1 'polypeptide(L)'
;MDKIKSLFKRTGITALIILIYGIIIGSKEVYFGMFSGALVSILGLYLLCLDVKKIIATQQGSYKRGILGYLQRYALYGVYLGVMAKFFGLSMIICSGLGLLNVKANILLMALSDKVIKIRDKNLK
;
A
#
# COMPACT_ATOMS: atom_id res chain seq x y z
N MET A 1 0.01 -8.98 -16.28
CA MET A 1 0.06 -9.09 -14.79
C MET A 1 1.43 -8.76 -14.22
N ASP A 2 2.44 -8.60 -15.07
CA ASP A 2 3.85 -8.43 -14.67
C ASP A 2 4.12 -7.14 -13.90
N LYS A 3 3.46 -6.02 -14.27
CA LYS A 3 3.56 -4.76 -13.51
C LYS A 3 3.08 -4.93 -12.06
N ILE A 4 1.96 -5.63 -11.84
CA ILE A 4 1.43 -5.90 -10.48
C ILE A 4 2.38 -6.81 -9.69
N LYS A 5 2.93 -7.84 -10.33
CA LYS A 5 3.92 -8.74 -9.71
C LYS A 5 5.18 -7.96 -9.28
N SER A 6 5.64 -7.04 -10.13
CA SER A 6 6.78 -6.16 -9.81
C SER A 6 6.47 -5.19 -8.66
N LEU A 7 5.24 -4.66 -8.60
CA LEU A 7 4.77 -3.78 -7.52
C LEU A 7 4.75 -4.51 -6.18
N PHE A 8 4.23 -5.74 -6.15
CA PHE A 8 4.28 -6.58 -4.95
C PHE A 8 5.71 -6.82 -4.48
N LYS A 9 6.61 -7.15 -5.41
CA LYS A 9 8.02 -7.41 -5.10
C LYS A 9 8.69 -6.16 -4.51
N ARG A 10 8.51 -4.99 -5.14
CA ARG A 10 9.07 -3.70 -4.64
C ARG A 10 8.49 -3.29 -3.31
N THR A 11 7.17 -3.44 -3.12
CA THR A 11 6.54 -3.04 -1.86
C THR A 11 6.91 -3.98 -0.72
N GLY A 12 7.06 -5.28 -1.00
CA GLY A 12 7.60 -6.25 -0.05
C GLY A 12 9.05 -5.93 0.35
N ILE A 13 9.90 -5.57 -0.61
CA ILE A 13 11.28 -5.11 -0.33
C ILE A 13 11.25 -3.85 0.54
N THR A 14 10.38 -2.89 0.23
CA THR A 14 10.27 -1.65 1.02
C THR A 14 9.81 -1.94 2.46
N ALA A 15 8.87 -2.87 2.64
CA ALA A 15 8.45 -3.31 3.97
C ALA A 15 9.59 -3.98 4.75
N LEU A 16 10.43 -4.78 4.08
CA LEU A 16 11.63 -5.39 4.68
C LEU A 16 12.64 -4.32 5.13
N ILE A 17 12.86 -3.28 4.31
CA ILE A 17 13.75 -2.15 4.64
C ILE A 17 13.21 -1.39 5.87
N ILE A 18 11.90 -1.13 5.92
CA ILE A 18 11.25 -0.49 7.08
C ILE A 18 11.44 -1.33 8.35
N LEU A 19 11.35 -2.66 8.24
CA LEU A 19 11.58 -3.56 9.37
C LEU A 19 13.02 -3.49 9.87
N ILE A 20 14.01 -3.58 8.97
CA ILE A 20 15.44 -3.49 9.31
C ILE A 20 15.74 -2.12 9.94
N TYR A 21 15.21 -1.04 9.36
CA TYR A 21 15.35 0.31 9.89
C TYR A 21 14.74 0.46 11.29
N GLY A 22 13.57 -0.13 11.52
CA GLY A 22 12.92 -0.16 12.83
C GLY A 22 13.72 -0.92 13.89
N ILE A 23 14.38 -2.02 13.51
CA ILE A 23 15.28 -2.77 14.42
C ILE A 23 16.50 -1.92 14.79
N ILE A 24 17.14 -1.26 13.82
CA ILE A 24 18.35 -0.45 14.04
C ILE A 24 18.07 0.72 14.99
N ILE A 25 16.92 1.39 14.83
CA ILE A 25 16.54 2.53 15.68
C ILE A 25 16.02 2.09 17.05
N GLY A 26 15.54 0.86 17.19
CA GLY A 26 14.97 0.34 18.44
C GLY A 26 13.64 0.99 18.85
N SER A 27 13.07 1.87 18.01
CA SER A 27 11.78 2.50 18.28
C SER A 27 10.64 1.54 17.96
N LYS A 28 9.89 1.20 19.01
CA LYS A 28 8.67 0.38 18.96
C LYS A 28 7.67 0.94 17.94
N GLU A 29 7.63 2.26 17.77
CA GLU A 29 6.73 2.95 16.85
C GLU A 29 7.04 2.68 15.38
N VAL A 30 8.34 2.61 15.03
CA VAL A 30 8.78 2.31 13.66
C VAL A 30 8.62 0.81 13.38
N TYR A 31 9.05 -0.02 14.33
CA TYR A 31 9.00 -1.47 14.18
C TYR A 31 7.58 -2.02 14.19
N PHE A 32 6.70 -1.59 15.10
CA PHE A 32 5.32 -2.05 15.11
C PHE A 32 4.43 -1.19 14.23
N GLY A 33 4.50 0.14 14.31
CA GLY A 33 3.59 1.02 13.57
C GLY A 33 3.87 0.99 12.07
N MET A 34 5.06 1.43 11.66
CA MET A 34 5.39 1.60 10.24
C MET A 34 5.43 0.28 9.48
N PHE A 35 5.97 -0.79 10.08
CA PHE A 35 6.00 -2.11 9.46
C PHE A 35 4.60 -2.74 9.36
N SER A 36 3.80 -2.74 10.45
CA SER A 36 2.45 -3.32 10.37
C SER A 36 1.55 -2.50 9.44
N GLY A 37 1.74 -1.18 9.37
CA GLY A 37 1.07 -0.32 8.39
C GLY A 37 1.45 -0.68 6.96
N ALA A 38 2.73 -0.98 6.70
CA ALA A 38 3.18 -1.46 5.40
C ALA A 38 2.56 -2.82 5.03
N LEU A 39 2.46 -3.76 5.98
CA LEU A 39 1.79 -5.05 5.76
C LEU A 39 0.30 -4.89 5.44
N VAL A 40 -0.40 -4.05 6.20
CA VAL A 40 -1.82 -3.77 5.98
C VAL A 40 -2.03 -3.11 4.61
N SER A 41 -1.12 -2.25 4.18
CA SER A 41 -1.15 -1.66 2.84
C SER A 41 -1.00 -2.73 1.74
N ILE A 42 -0.04 -3.66 1.90
CA ILE A 42 0.17 -4.77 0.95
C ILE A 42 -1.07 -5.67 0.89
N LEU A 43 -1.68 -5.99 2.03
CA LEU A 43 -2.95 -6.73 2.11
C LEU A 43 -4.09 -5.97 1.40
N GLY A 44 -4.17 -4.66 1.59
CA GLY A 44 -5.13 -3.81 0.89
C GLY A 44 -4.97 -3.88 -0.63
N LEU A 45 -3.74 -3.90 -1.14
CA LEU A 45 -3.46 -4.07 -2.56
C LEU A 45 -3.73 -5.51 -3.06
N TYR A 46 -3.50 -6.52 -2.21
CA TYR A 46 -3.87 -7.91 -2.52
C TYR A 46 -5.37 -8.08 -2.68
N LEU A 47 -6.16 -7.55 -1.74
CA LEU A 47 -7.61 -7.50 -1.83
C LEU A 47 -8.07 -6.72 -3.06
N LEU A 48 -7.34 -5.69 -3.49
CA LEU A 48 -7.57 -4.97 -4.75
C LEU A 48 -7.38 -5.85 -5.97
N CYS A 49 -6.29 -6.61 -6.03
CA CYS A 49 -6.04 -7.50 -7.14
C CYS A 49 -7.08 -8.64 -7.20
N LEU A 50 -7.52 -9.17 -6.06
CA LEU A 50 -8.57 -10.19 -5.98
C LEU A 50 -9.92 -9.68 -6.44
N ASP A 51 -10.30 -8.48 -6.00
CA ASP A 51 -11.57 -7.85 -6.38
C ASP A 51 -11.61 -7.58 -7.90
N VAL A 52 -10.52 -7.03 -8.46
CA VAL A 52 -10.38 -6.83 -9.91
C VAL A 52 -10.44 -8.14 -10.67
N LYS A 53 -9.75 -9.20 -10.21
CA LYS A 53 -9.84 -10.53 -10.85
C LYS A 53 -11.27 -11.07 -10.85
N LYS A 54 -12.00 -10.93 -9.75
CA LYS A 54 -13.39 -11.38 -9.64
C LYS A 54 -14.31 -10.59 -10.57
N ILE A 55 -14.15 -9.26 -10.65
CA ILE A 55 -14.94 -8.40 -11.55
C ILE A 55 -14.74 -8.80 -13.01
N ILE A 56 -13.48 -9.02 -13.43
CA ILE A 56 -13.17 -9.44 -14.80
C ILE A 56 -13.74 -10.83 -15.10
N ALA A 57 -13.62 -11.78 -14.16
CA ALA A 57 -14.09 -13.15 -14.34
C ALA A 57 -15.61 -13.29 -14.39
N THR A 58 -16.36 -12.42 -13.70
CA THR A 58 -17.83 -12.51 -13.65
C THR A 58 -18.52 -11.74 -14.78
N GLN A 59 -17.84 -10.85 -15.51
CA GLN A 59 -18.38 -9.98 -16.58
C GLN A 59 -19.59 -9.11 -16.19
N GLN A 60 -20.17 -9.28 -15.00
CA GLN A 60 -21.15 -8.40 -14.40
C GLN A 60 -20.45 -7.24 -13.70
N GLY A 61 -20.38 -6.12 -14.41
CA GLY A 61 -20.02 -4.81 -13.90
C GLY A 61 -21.06 -4.28 -12.92
N SER A 62 -21.30 -4.99 -11.81
CA SER A 62 -22.13 -4.45 -10.74
C SER A 62 -21.30 -3.42 -10.00
N TYR A 63 -21.44 -2.15 -10.39
CA TYR A 63 -20.83 -0.97 -9.78
C TYR A 63 -20.89 -1.01 -8.24
N LYS A 64 -21.97 -1.61 -7.70
CA LYS A 64 -22.17 -1.89 -6.28
C LYS A 64 -21.08 -2.77 -5.65
N ARG A 65 -20.58 -3.82 -6.33
CA ARG A 65 -19.50 -4.68 -5.81
C ARG A 65 -18.17 -3.95 -5.76
N GLY A 66 -17.85 -3.14 -6.77
CA GLY A 66 -16.65 -2.30 -6.77
C GLY A 66 -16.65 -1.28 -5.62
N ILE A 67 -17.80 -0.64 -5.37
CA ILE A 67 -17.99 0.27 -4.22
C ILE A 67 -17.86 -0.49 -2.90
N LEU A 68 -18.46 -1.68 -2.77
CA LEU A 68 -18.38 -2.48 -1.55
C LEU A 68 -16.93 -2.89 -1.22
N GLY A 69 -16.18 -3.34 -2.22
CA GLY A 69 -14.77 -3.70 -2.08
C GLY A 69 -13.89 -2.49 -1.74
N TYR A 70 -14.23 -1.30 -2.25
CA TYR A 70 -13.57 -0.06 -1.86
C TYR A 70 -13.87 0.31 -0.40
N LEU A 71 -15.13 0.29 0.00
CA LEU A 71 -15.57 0.60 1.35
C LEU A 71 -14.92 -0.34 2.39
N GLN A 72 -14.84 -1.63 2.08
CA GLN A 72 -14.23 -2.62 2.95
C GLN A 72 -12.74 -2.33 3.22
N ARG A 73 -12.00 -1.79 2.24
CA ARG A 73 -10.60 -1.39 2.44
C ARG A 73 -10.47 -0.16 3.33
N TYR A 74 -11.31 0.86 3.12
CA TYR A 74 -11.31 2.04 3.98
C TYR A 74 -11.74 1.71 5.41
N ALA A 75 -12.69 0.79 5.58
CA ALA A 75 -13.05 0.25 6.89
C ALA A 75 -11.87 -0.47 7.54
N LEU A 76 -11.13 -1.30 6.78
CA LEU A 76 -9.95 -2.00 7.29
C LEU A 76 -8.85 -1.02 7.75
N TYR A 77 -8.57 0.02 6.96
CA TYR A 77 -7.63 1.07 7.35
C TYR A 77 -8.11 1.88 8.56
N GLY A 78 -9.41 2.21 8.62
CA GLY A 78 -10.01 2.95 9.72
C GLY A 78 -9.98 2.18 11.04
N VAL A 79 -10.34 0.89 11.01
CA VAL A 79 -10.24 -0.01 12.18
C VAL A 79 -8.80 -0.16 12.62
N TYR A 80 -7.87 -0.37 11.68
CA TYR A 80 -6.45 -0.50 11.99
C TYR A 80 -5.86 0.77 12.64
N LEU A 81 -6.16 1.95 12.08
CA LEU A 81 -5.73 3.23 12.66
C LEU A 81 -6.40 3.49 14.01
N GLY A 82 -7.68 3.13 14.18
CA GLY A 82 -8.40 3.25 15.44
C GLY A 82 -7.84 2.37 16.56
N VAL A 83 -7.44 1.13 16.23
CA VAL A 83 -6.76 0.24 17.18
C VAL A 83 -5.39 0.79 17.55
N MET A 84 -4.61 1.25 16.56
CA MET A 84 -3.29 1.86 16.81
C MET A 84 -3.39 3.13 17.66
N ALA A 85 -4.42 3.96 17.43
CA ALA A 85 -4.70 5.16 18.20
C ALA A 85 -4.98 4.86 19.68
N LYS A 86 -5.80 3.83 19.93
CA LYS A 86 -6.21 3.46 21.29
C LYS A 86 -5.08 2.90 22.14
N PHE A 87 -4.14 2.16 21.54
CA PHE A 87 -3.09 1.46 22.28
C PHE A 87 -1.76 2.22 22.39
N PHE A 88 -1.41 3.09 21.43
CA PHE A 88 -0.05 3.64 21.35
C PHE A 88 0.02 5.16 21.10
N GLY A 89 -1.11 5.87 21.00
CA GLY A 89 -1.14 7.33 20.88
C GLY A 89 -0.77 7.89 19.50
N LEU A 90 -0.63 9.23 19.41
CA LEU A 90 -0.50 9.97 18.15
C LEU A 90 0.76 9.59 17.33
N SER A 91 1.91 9.39 17.99
CA SER A 91 3.17 9.05 17.31
C SER A 91 3.08 7.74 16.52
N MET A 92 2.36 6.75 17.08
CA MET A 92 2.13 5.47 16.44
C MET A 92 1.15 5.58 15.27
N ILE A 93 0.11 6.41 15.38
CA ILE A 93 -0.81 6.69 14.27
C ILE A 93 -0.05 7.28 13.09
N ILE A 94 0.87 8.22 13.34
CA ILE A 94 1.68 8.86 12.30
C ILE A 94 2.59 7.81 11.65
N CYS A 95 3.31 7.00 12.42
CA CYS A 95 4.17 5.93 11.88
C CYS A 95 3.37 4.88 11.10
N SER A 96 2.26 4.41 11.64
CA SER A 96 1.35 3.47 10.98
C SER A 96 0.74 4.05 9.71
N GLY A 97 0.38 5.34 9.72
CA GLY A 97 -0.10 6.08 8.56
C GLY A 97 0.96 6.17 7.47
N LEU A 98 2.21 6.47 7.82
CA LEU A 98 3.33 6.46 6.87
C LEU A 98 3.54 5.06 6.28
N GLY A 99 3.45 4.01 7.10
CA GLY A 99 3.47 2.61 6.64
C GLY A 99 2.34 2.30 5.66
N LEU A 100 1.11 2.75 5.92
CA LEU A 100 -0.04 2.57 5.05
C LEU A 100 0.13 3.24 3.68
N LEU A 101 0.89 4.34 3.61
CA LEU A 101 1.18 5.04 2.37
C LEU A 101 2.24 4.34 1.50
N ASN A 102 2.96 3.35 2.03
CA ASN A 102 4.07 2.68 1.36
C ASN A 102 3.73 2.15 -0.05
N VAL A 103 2.59 1.46 -0.19
CA VAL A 103 2.12 0.98 -1.49
C VAL A 103 1.80 2.14 -2.45
N LYS A 104 1.06 3.16 -1.97
CA LYS A 104 0.66 4.31 -2.80
C LYS A 104 1.88 5.09 -3.28
N ALA A 105 2.88 5.27 -2.40
CA ALA A 105 4.16 5.89 -2.75
C ALA A 105 4.91 5.08 -3.81
N ASN A 106 4.96 3.75 -3.68
CA ASN A 106 5.58 2.87 -4.69
C ASN A 106 4.88 2.95 -6.05
N ILE A 107 3.54 3.00 -6.07
CA ILE A 107 2.76 3.18 -7.31
C ILE A 107 3.03 4.55 -7.92
N LEU A 108 3.05 5.60 -7.11
CA LEU A 108 3.30 6.97 -7.55
C LEU A 108 4.72 7.12 -8.13
N LEU A 109 5.73 6.54 -7.47
CA LEU A 109 7.11 6.47 -7.97
C LEU A 109 7.19 5.76 -9.32
N MET A 110 6.47 4.65 -9.48
CA MET A 110 6.44 3.91 -10.74
C MET A 110 5.77 4.74 -11.85
N ALA A 111 4.66 5.42 -11.56
CA ALA A 111 3.96 6.29 -12.51
C ALA A 111 4.79 7.52 -12.90
N LEU A 112 5.51 8.12 -11.95
CA LEU A 112 6.44 9.23 -12.21
C LEU A 112 7.63 8.76 -13.05
N SER A 113 8.20 7.60 -12.74
CA SER A 113 9.31 7.02 -13.51
C SER A 113 8.89 6.77 -14.96
N ASP A 114 7.69 6.21 -15.17
CA ASP A 114 7.14 5.96 -16.52
C ASP A 114 6.93 7.28 -17.28
N LYS A 115 6.43 8.34 -16.63
CA LYS A 115 6.33 9.68 -17.22
C LYS A 115 7.69 10.29 -17.57
N VAL A 116 8.67 10.21 -16.67
CA VAL A 116 10.02 10.76 -16.88
C VAL A 116 10.71 10.05 -18.04
N ILE A 117 10.61 8.73 -18.11
CA ILE A 117 11.13 7.94 -19.24
C ILE A 117 10.45 8.39 -20.54
N LYS A 118 9.13 8.58 -20.53
CA LYS A 118 8.37 9.01 -21.72
C LYS A 118 8.72 10.43 -22.18
N ILE A 119 9.06 11.33 -21.27
CA ILE A 119 9.54 12.69 -21.58
C ILE A 119 10.96 12.63 -22.13
N ARG A 120 11.83 11.79 -21.55
CA ARG A 120 13.20 11.57 -22.04
C ARG A 120 13.21 11.04 -23.47
N ASP A 121 12.39 10.02 -23.75
CA ASP A 121 12.25 9.44 -25.10
C ASP A 121 11.72 10.45 -26.13
N LYS A 122 10.88 11.39 -25.70
CA LYS A 122 10.34 12.44 -26.58
C LYS A 122 11.34 13.56 -26.89
N ASN A 123 12.34 13.78 -26.03
CA ASN A 123 13.41 14.76 -26.23
C ASN A 123 14.68 14.17 -26.86
N LEU A 124 14.72 12.84 -27.08
CA LEU A 124 15.81 12.12 -27.75
C LEU A 124 15.47 11.75 -29.21
N LYS A 125 14.35 12.23 -29.73
CA LYS A 125 13.99 12.25 -31.15
C LYS A 125 14.10 13.67 -31.68
#